data_AF-A0A932RSG0-F1
#
_entry.id   AF-A0A932RSG0-F1
#
_cell.length_a   1.000
_cell.length_b   1.000
_cell.length_c   1.000
_cell.angle_alpha   90.00
_cell.angle_beta   90.00
_cell.angle_gamma   90.00
#
_symmetry.space_group_name_H-M   'P 1'
#
loop_
_entity.id
_entity.type
_entity.pdbx_description
1 polymer ?
#
loop_
_entity_poly.entity_id
_entity_poly.type
_entity_poly.pdbx_seq_one_letter_code
_entity_poly.pdbx_strand_id
1 'polypeptide(L)'
;MIQMLCAPGVPGLLVGLAIFLFLWLRASLSVKGETFLFEPRGPGSFEPLLQRYTLLAQFIIGLATGSIVLLAGSSVFKSGGRLPWQYASPLVLLSLSVIYGVCFMGLLLYNYESFLHNQIYTRVAYTRNTALGFSSLFCFAIGYLWLAFRLADH
;
A
#
# COMPACT_ATOMS: atom_id res chain seq x y z
N MET A 1 1.75 12.81 26.17
CA MET A 1 1.13 12.71 24.83
C MET A 1 2.05 13.17 23.70
N ILE A 2 2.74 14.31 23.82
CA ILE A 2 3.66 14.82 22.76
C ILE A 2 4.90 13.93 22.54
N GLN A 3 5.42 13.26 23.58
CA GLN A 3 6.59 12.36 23.44
C GLN A 3 6.32 11.11 22.59
N MET A 4 5.08 10.63 22.48
CA MET A 4 4.75 9.47 21.61
C MET A 4 4.83 9.82 20.12
N LEU A 5 4.51 11.06 19.73
CA LEU A 5 4.67 11.54 18.34
C LEU A 5 6.16 11.64 17.92
N CYS A 6 7.07 11.76 18.88
CA CYS A 6 8.52 11.85 18.64
C CYS A 6 9.23 10.50 18.58
N ALA A 7 8.55 9.37 18.81
CA ALA A 7 9.19 8.07 18.69
C ALA A 7 9.55 7.77 17.22
N PRO A 8 10.72 7.17 16.96
CA PRO A 8 11.18 6.92 15.60
C PRO A 8 10.19 6.03 14.84
N GLY A 9 9.72 6.51 13.68
CA GLY A 9 8.75 5.80 12.84
C GLY A 9 7.27 6.15 13.09
N VAL A 10 6.92 6.76 14.22
CA VAL A 10 5.52 7.19 14.49
C VAL A 10 5.01 8.20 13.46
N PRO A 11 5.79 9.20 13.01
CA PRO A 11 5.34 10.08 11.93
C PRO A 11 5.02 9.33 10.64
N GLY A 12 5.84 8.34 10.27
CA GLY A 12 5.58 7.49 9.10
C GLY A 12 4.31 6.67 9.24
N LEU A 13 4.06 6.11 10.43
CA LEU A 13 2.83 5.38 10.74
C LEU A 13 1.60 6.27 10.63
N LEU A 14 1.64 7.45 11.24
CA LEU A 14 0.53 8.42 11.21
C LEU A 14 0.23 8.88 9.78
N VAL A 15 1.27 9.17 8.99
CA VAL A 15 1.11 9.55 7.59
C VAL A 15 0.49 8.41 6.78
N GLY A 16 0.96 7.17 6.94
CA GLY A 16 0.40 6.02 6.24
C GLY A 16 -1.07 5.76 6.59
N LEU A 17 -1.41 5.84 7.87
CA LEU A 17 -2.81 5.72 8.33
C LEU A 17 -3.68 6.87 7.82
N ALA A 18 -3.16 8.11 7.84
CA ALA A 18 -3.87 9.28 7.32
C ALA A 18 -4.14 9.16 5.81
N ILE A 19 -3.16 8.69 5.03
CA ILE A 19 -3.32 8.39 3.60
C ILE A 19 -4.45 7.37 3.41
N PHE A 20 -4.42 6.27 4.16
CA PHE A 20 -5.45 5.24 4.06
C PHE A 20 -6.84 5.76 4.39
N LEU A 21 -7.00 6.48 5.51
CA LEU A 21 -8.28 7.05 5.92
C LEU A 21 -8.79 8.09 4.92
N PHE A 22 -7.90 8.95 4.41
CA PHE A 22 -8.25 9.96 3.42
C PHE A 22 -8.73 9.33 2.11
N LEU A 23 -8.00 8.34 1.59
CA LEU A 23 -8.36 7.63 0.37
C LEU A 23 -9.62 6.79 0.54
N TRP A 24 -9.79 6.15 1.70
CA TRP A 24 -11.02 5.45 2.04
C TRP A 24 -12.23 6.39 2.03
N LEU A 25 -12.13 7.54 2.71
CA LEU A 25 -13.20 8.53 2.76
C LEU A 25 -13.51 9.09 1.37
N ARG A 26 -12.48 9.39 0.57
CA ARG A 26 -12.65 9.86 -0.80
C ARG A 26 -13.36 8.81 -1.65
N ALA A 27 -12.92 7.55 -1.57
CA ALA A 27 -13.50 6.45 -2.33
C ALA A 27 -14.96 6.21 -1.90
N SER A 28 -15.25 6.22 -0.60
CA SER A 28 -16.61 6.03 -0.10
C SER A 28 -17.56 7.12 -0.59
N LEU A 29 -17.12 8.37 -0.64
CA LEU A 29 -17.91 9.50 -1.14
C LEU A 29 -18.06 9.50 -2.66
N SER A 30 -17.02 9.11 -3.40
CA SER A 30 -16.99 9.18 -4.87
C SER A 30 -17.77 8.05 -5.54
N VAL A 31 -17.80 6.87 -4.92
CA VAL A 31 -18.41 5.68 -5.49
C VAL A 31 -19.93 5.77 -5.36
N LYS A 32 -20.63 5.97 -6.48
CA LYS A 32 -22.09 5.93 -6.57
C LYS A 32 -22.52 4.60 -7.19
N GLY A 33 -23.49 3.92 -6.57
CA GLY A 33 -23.96 2.59 -6.99
C GLY A 33 -23.82 1.53 -5.89
N GLU A 34 -24.77 0.60 -5.83
CA GLU A 34 -24.81 -0.45 -4.79
C GLU A 34 -24.06 -1.72 -5.21
N THR A 35 -24.06 -2.01 -6.52
CA THR A 35 -23.49 -3.22 -7.10
C THR A 35 -22.50 -2.87 -8.22
N PHE A 36 -21.34 -3.55 -8.20
CA PHE A 36 -20.30 -3.39 -9.21
C PHE A 36 -20.11 -4.72 -9.94
N LEU A 37 -19.93 -4.66 -11.25
CA LEU A 37 -19.78 -5.86 -12.08
C LEU A 37 -18.32 -5.96 -12.53
N PHE A 38 -17.65 -7.06 -12.22
CA PHE A 38 -16.24 -7.28 -12.60
C PHE A 38 -16.08 -7.46 -14.12
N GLU A 39 -17.06 -8.09 -14.75
CA GLU A 39 -17.01 -8.57 -16.14
C GLU A 39 -18.02 -7.89 -17.09
N PRO A 40 -17.95 -6.56 -17.30
CA PRO A 40 -18.94 -5.83 -18.11
C PRO A 40 -18.94 -6.24 -19.60
N ARG A 41 -17.95 -7.01 -20.05
CA ARG A 41 -17.80 -7.49 -21.44
C ARG A 41 -18.01 -9.00 -21.58
N GLY A 42 -18.51 -9.68 -20.55
CA GLY A 42 -18.75 -11.13 -20.55
C GLY A 42 -17.72 -11.93 -19.73
N PRO A 43 -17.95 -13.25 -19.57
CA PRO A 43 -17.18 -14.10 -18.67
C PRO A 43 -15.69 -14.15 -19.04
N GLY A 44 -14.83 -14.04 -18.04
CA GLY A 44 -13.38 -13.96 -18.15
C GLY A 44 -12.83 -12.59 -18.54
N SER A 45 -13.67 -11.57 -18.77
CA SER A 45 -13.20 -10.27 -19.26
C SER A 45 -12.35 -9.47 -18.26
N PHE A 46 -12.44 -9.78 -16.96
CA PHE A 46 -11.67 -9.13 -15.92
C PHE A 46 -10.30 -9.78 -15.69
N GLU A 47 -10.12 -11.05 -16.03
CA GLU A 47 -8.91 -11.83 -15.76
C GLU A 47 -7.61 -11.14 -16.24
N PRO A 48 -7.54 -10.59 -17.47
CA PRO A 48 -6.33 -9.90 -17.93
C PRO A 48 -6.05 -8.63 -17.13
N LEU A 49 -7.10 -7.95 -16.66
CA LEU A 49 -6.98 -6.73 -15.85
C LEU A 49 -6.52 -7.08 -14.42
N LEU A 50 -7.07 -8.15 -13.84
CA LEU A 50 -6.66 -8.70 -12.56
C LEU A 50 -5.17 -9.06 -12.56
N GLN A 51 -4.70 -9.76 -13.59
CA GLN A 51 -3.28 -10.08 -13.77
C GLN A 51 -2.42 -8.81 -13.80
N ARG A 52 -2.83 -7.77 -14.55
CA ARG A 52 -2.10 -6.50 -14.61
C ARG A 52 -2.04 -5.79 -13.26
N TYR A 53 -3.13 -5.79 -12.49
CA TYR A 53 -3.15 -5.20 -11.14
C TYR A 53 -2.23 -5.93 -10.18
N THR A 54 -2.26 -7.27 -10.20
CA THR A 54 -1.39 -8.10 -9.36
C THR A 54 0.07 -7.92 -9.72
N LEU A 55 0.42 -7.88 -11.01
CA LEU A 55 1.79 -7.63 -11.47
C LEU A 55 2.30 -6.25 -11.03
N LEU A 56 1.48 -5.21 -11.16
CA LEU A 56 1.83 -3.86 -10.72
C LEU A 56 2.05 -3.82 -9.19
N ALA A 57 1.17 -4.46 -8.42
CA ALA A 57 1.29 -4.54 -6.97
C ALA A 57 2.56 -5.32 -6.56
N GLN A 58 2.85 -6.45 -7.21
CA GLN A 58 4.08 -7.22 -6.99
C GLN A 58 5.33 -6.38 -7.30
N PHE A 59 5.31 -5.59 -8.38
CA PHE A 59 6.42 -4.70 -8.71
C PHE A 59 6.66 -3.66 -7.61
N ILE A 60 5.60 -2.98 -7.13
CA ILE A 60 5.70 -2.00 -6.04
C ILE A 60 6.21 -2.67 -4.75
N ILE A 61 5.67 -3.84 -4.41
CA ILE A 61 6.11 -4.61 -3.23
C ILE A 61 7.59 -5.00 -3.36
N GLY A 62 8.03 -5.48 -4.51
CA GLY A 62 9.42 -5.87 -4.76
C GLY A 62 10.38 -4.69 -4.64
N LEU A 63 10.01 -3.52 -5.18
CA LEU A 63 10.80 -2.30 -5.01
C LEU A 63 10.86 -1.88 -3.53
N ALA A 64 9.73 -1.89 -2.83
CA ALA A 64 9.65 -1.49 -1.43
C ALA A 64 10.47 -2.43 -0.53
N THR A 65 10.30 -3.74 -0.65
CA THR A 65 11.06 -4.73 0.12
C THR A 65 12.54 -4.70 -0.22
N GLY A 66 12.88 -4.57 -1.50
CA GLY A 66 14.26 -4.42 -1.96
C GLY A 66 14.93 -3.20 -1.34
N SER A 67 14.27 -2.04 -1.33
CA SER A 67 14.78 -0.84 -0.66
C SER A 67 14.98 -1.04 0.84
N ILE A 68 14.03 -1.67 1.53
CA ILE A 68 14.16 -1.99 2.97
C ILE A 68 15.37 -2.88 3.23
N VAL A 69 15.54 -3.95 2.46
CA VAL A 69 16.65 -4.91 2.63
C VAL A 69 18.00 -4.26 2.31
N LEU A 70 18.10 -3.44 1.27
CA LEU A 70 19.33 -2.73 0.93
C LEU A 70 19.74 -1.74 2.03
N LEU A 71 18.77 -0.99 2.58
CA LEU A 71 19.01 -0.09 3.71
C LEU A 71 19.41 -0.86 4.97
N ALA A 72 18.68 -1.91 5.31
CA ALA A 72 18.99 -2.77 6.45
C ALA A 72 20.40 -3.39 6.30
N GLY A 73 20.71 -3.95 5.13
CA GLY A 73 22.01 -4.52 4.82
C GLY A 73 23.14 -3.49 4.94
N SER A 74 22.98 -2.31 4.34
CA SER A 74 23.99 -1.24 4.45
C SER A 74 24.22 -0.75 5.89
N SER A 75 23.22 -0.86 6.76
CA SER A 75 23.34 -0.50 8.18
C SER A 75 24.16 -1.50 9.01
N VAL A 76 24.17 -2.78 8.61
CA VAL A 76 25.00 -3.83 9.26
C VAL A 76 26.48 -3.58 9.00
N PHE A 77 26.83 -2.98 7.85
CA PHE A 77 28.22 -2.63 7.52
C PHE A 77 28.73 -1.36 8.22
N LYS A 78 27.89 -0.59 8.92
CA LYS A 78 28.32 0.57 9.73
C LYS A 78 28.58 0.14 11.18
N SER A 79 29.62 0.73 11.80
CA SER A 79 30.24 0.42 13.12
C SER A 79 29.33 0.58 14.38
N GLY A 80 28.02 0.34 14.26
CA GLY A 80 27.07 0.41 15.36
C GLY A 80 25.76 -0.35 15.12
N GLY A 81 25.59 -1.04 13.98
CA GLY A 81 24.49 -1.97 13.71
C GLY A 81 23.06 -1.41 13.77
N ARG A 82 22.89 -0.11 14.02
CA ARG A 82 21.60 0.57 14.17
C ARG A 82 21.44 1.60 13.06
N LEU A 83 20.35 1.50 12.31
CA LEU A 83 19.97 2.55 11.36
C LEU A 83 19.75 3.88 12.10
N PRO A 84 20.21 5.02 11.55
CA PRO A 84 19.87 6.33 12.08
C PRO A 84 18.35 6.48 12.17
N TRP A 85 17.87 7.02 13.29
CA TRP A 85 16.43 7.19 13.59
C TRP A 85 15.66 7.96 12.50
N GLN A 86 16.36 8.76 11.71
CA GLN A 86 15.83 9.57 10.61
C GLN A 86 15.26 8.72 9.46
N TYR A 87 15.72 7.47 9.31
CA TYR A 87 15.23 6.54 8.28
C TYR A 87 14.04 5.70 8.74
N ALA A 88 13.69 5.74 10.04
CA ALA A 88 12.60 4.92 10.58
C ALA A 88 11.25 5.26 9.94
N SER A 89 10.93 6.55 9.78
CA SER A 89 9.66 7.00 9.18
C SER A 89 9.47 6.58 7.72
N PRO A 90 10.42 6.80 6.79
CA PRO A 90 10.27 6.31 5.41
C PRO A 90 10.24 4.78 5.32
N LEU A 91 11.02 4.07 6.15
CA LEU A 91 10.95 2.60 6.22
C LEU A 91 9.56 2.11 6.64
N VAL A 92 8.95 2.72 7.66
CA VAL A 92 7.59 2.38 8.10
C VAL A 92 6.57 2.63 6.98
N LEU A 93 6.70 3.72 6.21
CA LEU A 93 5.82 3.98 5.06
C LEU A 93 5.98 2.92 3.97
N LEU A 94 7.20 2.49 3.67
CA LEU A 94 7.46 1.40 2.72
C LEU A 94 6.93 0.06 3.24
N SER A 95 7.02 -0.21 4.55
CA SER A 95 6.39 -1.40 5.14
C SER A 95 4.87 -1.36 5.03
N LEU A 96 4.24 -0.20 5.28
CA LEU A 96 2.80 -0.02 5.11
C LEU A 96 2.38 -0.17 3.64
N SER A 97 3.19 0.30 2.68
CA SER A 97 2.88 0.09 1.26
C SER A 97 2.86 -1.39 0.91
N VAL A 98 3.78 -2.18 1.47
CA VAL A 98 3.79 -3.65 1.29
C VAL A 98 2.54 -4.28 1.88
N ILE A 99 2.20 -3.95 3.14
CA ILE A 99 1.02 -4.51 3.82
C ILE A 99 -0.25 -4.18 3.03
N TYR A 100 -0.45 -2.92 2.64
CA TYR A 100 -1.61 -2.51 1.86
C TYR A 100 -1.65 -3.18 0.48
N GLY A 101 -0.50 -3.37 -0.17
CA GLY A 101 -0.41 -4.04 -1.47
C GLY A 101 -0.76 -5.53 -1.39
N VAL A 102 -0.28 -6.24 -0.36
CA VAL A 102 -0.61 -7.65 -0.12
C VAL A 102 -2.09 -7.82 0.20
N CYS A 103 -2.63 -6.98 1.10
CA CYS A 103 -4.07 -6.98 1.40
C CYS A 103 -4.90 -6.67 0.15
N PHE A 104 -4.48 -5.71 -0.68
CA PHE A 104 -5.14 -5.39 -1.95
C PHE A 104 -5.20 -6.62 -2.88
N MET A 105 -4.08 -7.30 -3.13
CA MET A 105 -4.06 -8.47 -4.03
C MET A 105 -4.93 -9.60 -3.49
N GLY A 106 -4.78 -9.96 -2.22
CA GLY A 106 -5.54 -11.06 -1.61
C GLY A 106 -7.05 -10.79 -1.58
N LEU A 107 -7.45 -9.57 -1.20
CA LEU A 107 -8.87 -9.20 -1.17
C LEU A 107 -9.46 -9.02 -2.56
N LEU A 108 -8.69 -8.53 -3.54
CA LEU A 108 -9.16 -8.41 -4.91
C LEU A 108 -9.43 -9.79 -5.52
N LEU A 109 -8.51 -10.74 -5.32
CA LEU A 109 -8.69 -12.13 -5.76
C LEU A 109 -9.89 -12.79 -5.10
N TYR A 110 -10.02 -12.67 -3.76
CA TYR A 110 -11.15 -13.22 -3.02
C TYR A 110 -12.50 -12.66 -3.49
N ASN A 111 -12.58 -11.35 -3.76
CA ASN A 111 -13.82 -10.73 -4.23
C ASN A 111 -14.17 -11.17 -5.66
N TYR A 112 -13.17 -11.37 -6.52
CA TYR A 112 -13.38 -11.88 -7.86
C TYR A 112 -13.81 -13.35 -7.86
N GLU A 113 -13.19 -14.19 -7.02
CA GLU A 113 -13.62 -15.58 -6.82
C GLU A 113 -15.07 -15.65 -6.29
N SER A 114 -15.41 -14.80 -5.33
CA SER A 114 -16.79 -14.69 -4.82
C SER A 114 -17.76 -14.29 -5.91
N PHE A 115 -17.38 -13.35 -6.78
CA PHE A 115 -18.17 -12.93 -7.93
C PHE A 115 -18.43 -14.10 -8.91
N LEU A 116 -17.42 -14.93 -9.19
CA LEU A 116 -17.59 -16.15 -10.01
C LEU A 116 -18.55 -17.17 -9.37
N HIS A 117 -18.67 -17.19 -8.04
CA HIS A 117 -19.63 -18.01 -7.30
C HIS A 117 -21.02 -17.34 -7.16
N ASN A 118 -21.37 -16.41 -8.07
CA ASN A 118 -22.63 -15.66 -8.08
C ASN A 118 -22.88 -14.80 -6.83
N GLN A 119 -21.84 -14.41 -6.09
CA GLN A 119 -21.97 -13.45 -5.00
C GLN A 119 -21.90 -12.02 -5.52
N ILE A 120 -22.72 -11.14 -4.94
CA ILE A 120 -22.78 -9.74 -5.35
C ILE A 120 -21.54 -9.00 -4.86
N TYR A 121 -20.83 -8.35 -5.79
CA TYR A 121 -19.73 -7.49 -5.43
C TYR A 121 -20.23 -6.13 -4.94
N THR A 122 -20.12 -5.94 -3.63
CA THR A 122 -20.70 -4.79 -2.91
C THR A 122 -19.84 -3.54 -3.03
N ARG A 123 -20.48 -2.38 -2.89
CA ARG A 123 -19.82 -1.07 -2.79
C ARG A 123 -18.70 -1.02 -1.74
N VAL A 124 -18.91 -1.67 -0.59
CA VAL A 124 -17.93 -1.67 0.51
C VAL A 124 -16.67 -2.43 0.09
N ALA A 125 -16.82 -3.59 -0.55
CA ALA A 125 -15.69 -4.36 -1.05
C ALA A 125 -14.91 -3.62 -2.14
N TYR A 126 -15.63 -2.95 -3.06
CA TYR A 126 -15.02 -2.08 -4.06
C TYR A 126 -14.23 -0.94 -3.42
N THR A 127 -14.87 -0.17 -2.54
CA THR A 127 -14.25 0.97 -1.84
C THR A 127 -13.00 0.55 -1.08
N ARG A 128 -13.04 -0.60 -0.40
CA ARG A 128 -11.89 -1.16 0.33
C ARG A 128 -10.73 -1.50 -0.59
N ASN A 129 -10.99 -2.22 -1.69
CA ASN A 129 -9.94 -2.60 -2.62
C ASN A 129 -9.31 -1.36 -3.28
N THR A 130 -10.13 -0.39 -3.68
CA THR A 130 -9.64 0.89 -4.20
C THR A 130 -8.79 1.62 -3.18
N ALA A 131 -9.25 1.76 -1.94
CA ALA A 131 -8.52 2.43 -0.88
C ALA A 131 -7.17 1.74 -0.61
N LEU A 132 -7.13 0.41 -0.50
CA LEU A 132 -5.89 -0.35 -0.27
C LEU A 132 -4.90 -0.21 -1.42
N GLY A 133 -5.35 -0.35 -2.66
CA GLY A 133 -4.49 -0.24 -3.85
C GLY A 133 -3.83 1.14 -3.96
N PHE A 134 -4.63 2.22 -3.83
CA PHE A 134 -4.07 3.57 -3.86
C PHE A 134 -3.22 3.88 -2.62
N SER A 135 -3.61 3.40 -1.44
CA SER A 135 -2.80 3.63 -0.22
C SER A 135 -1.43 2.99 -0.32
N SER A 136 -1.34 1.79 -0.92
CA SER A 136 -0.06 1.15 -1.23
C SER A 136 0.80 2.05 -2.11
N LEU A 137 0.22 2.57 -3.21
CA LEU A 137 0.94 3.42 -4.16
C LEU A 137 1.41 4.75 -3.53
N PHE A 138 0.54 5.44 -2.79
CA PHE A 138 0.88 6.70 -2.13
C PHE A 138 1.90 6.52 -1.01
N CYS A 139 1.76 5.48 -0.18
CA CYS A 139 2.74 5.17 0.86
C CYS A 139 4.10 4.83 0.26
N PHE A 140 4.13 4.09 -0.86
CA PHE A 140 5.35 3.81 -1.60
C PHE A 140 5.99 5.09 -2.11
N ALA A 141 5.25 5.91 -2.86
CA ALA A 141 5.77 7.14 -3.46
C ALA A 141 6.30 8.13 -2.41
N ILE A 142 5.53 8.39 -1.34
CA ILE A 142 5.93 9.31 -0.28
C ILE A 142 7.09 8.73 0.54
N GLY A 143 7.03 7.44 0.88
CA GLY A 143 8.12 6.76 1.59
C GLY A 143 9.43 6.80 0.81
N TYR A 144 9.37 6.57 -0.51
CA TYR A 144 10.53 6.57 -1.39
C TYR A 144 11.12 7.97 -1.60
N LEU A 145 10.27 8.98 -1.81
CA LEU A 145 10.72 10.37 -1.92
C LEU A 145 11.36 10.85 -0.61
N TRP A 146 10.74 10.53 0.52
CA TRP A 146 11.29 10.88 1.84
C TRP A 146 12.64 10.20 2.07
N LEU A 147 12.75 8.92 1.71
CA LEU A 147 14.03 8.22 1.74
C LEU A 147 15.08 8.93 0.88
N ALA A 148 14.74 9.29 -0.38
CA ALA A 148 15.65 9.96 -1.30
C ALA A 148 16.14 11.32 -0.77
N PHE A 149 15.24 12.14 -0.22
CA PHE A 149 15.63 13.42 0.41
C PHE A 149 16.59 13.21 1.59
N ARG A 150 16.35 12.19 2.43
CA ARG A 150 17.25 11.88 3.55
C ARG A 150 18.60 11.33 3.12
N LEU A 151 18.68 10.67 1.97
CA LEU A 151 19.96 10.27 1.38
C LEU A 151 20.70 11.46 0.76
N ALA A 152 19.98 12.43 0.18
CA ALA A 152 20.57 13.58 -0.51
C ALA A 152 21.06 14.69 0.44
N ASP A 153 20.48 14.80 1.64
CA ASP A 153 20.90 15.75 2.68
C ASP A 153 22.20 15.32 3.42
N HIS A 154 22.77 14.16 3.07
CA HIS A 154 23.98 13.58 3.67
C HIS A 154 25.14 13.53 2.68
#